data_AF-A0AAV4FIW5-F1
#
_entry.id   AF-A0AAV4FIW5-F1
#
_cell.length_a   1.000
_cell.length_b   1.000
_cell.length_c   1.000
_cell.angle_alpha   90.00
_cell.angle_beta   90.00
_cell.angle_gamma   90.00
#
_symmetry.space_group_name_H-M   'P 1'
#
loop_
_entity.id
_entity.type
_entity.pdbx_description
1 polymer ?
#
loop_
_entity_poly.entity_id
_entity_poly.type
_entity_poly.pdbx_seq_one_letter_code
_entity_poly.pdbx_strand_id
1 'polypeptide(L)'
;MFPTGCDGWHLGLNKTDNKKQTAAGFYKSRLQIHHEDFNIVFKEKKLTQQYAVDQWVKVEAGRLDCVRRNIKTLRAEKYQGRMDAVQAGDVNDVGVKVILPSTI
;
A
#
# COMPACT_ATOMS: atom_id res chain seq x y z
N MET A 1 -2.31 8.69 -22.40
CA MET A 1 -2.14 7.54 -23.31
C MET A 1 -0.82 6.86 -23.01
N PHE A 2 -0.82 5.55 -22.78
CA PHE A 2 0.43 4.77 -22.70
C PHE A 2 0.95 4.51 -24.12
N PRO A 3 2.26 4.62 -24.38
CA PRO A 3 2.80 4.55 -25.74
C PRO A 3 2.58 3.23 -26.48
N THR A 4 2.28 2.14 -25.77
CA THR A 4 2.13 0.80 -26.34
C THR A 4 0.71 0.25 -26.28
N GLY A 5 -0.26 1.01 -25.76
CA GLY A 5 -1.65 0.50 -25.61
C GLY A 5 -1.80 -0.72 -24.69
N CYS A 6 -0.72 -1.17 -24.04
CA CYS A 6 -0.78 -2.29 -23.10
C CYS A 6 -1.54 -1.88 -21.84
N ASP A 7 -2.38 -2.80 -21.36
CA ASP A 7 -3.13 -2.63 -20.13
C ASP A 7 -2.18 -2.32 -18.96
N GLY A 8 -2.63 -1.44 -18.06
CA GLY A 8 -1.85 -1.04 -16.89
C GLY A 8 -1.66 -2.19 -15.89
N TRP A 9 -1.26 -1.86 -14.67
CA TRP A 9 -1.27 -2.88 -13.63
C TRP A 9 -2.71 -3.35 -13.35
N HIS A 10 -2.93 -4.67 -13.34
CA HIS A 10 -4.21 -5.30 -12.98
C HIS A 10 -4.01 -6.50 -12.05
N LEU A 11 -5.04 -6.86 -11.27
CA LEU A 11 -5.05 -8.06 -10.42
C LEU A 11 -5.01 -9.30 -11.32
N GLY A 12 -3.82 -9.88 -11.49
CA GLY A 12 -3.63 -11.04 -12.38
C GLY A 12 -2.26 -11.07 -13.05
N LEU A 13 -1.52 -9.95 -13.00
CA LEU A 13 -0.12 -9.94 -13.43
C LEU A 13 0.72 -10.82 -12.50
N ASN A 14 1.26 -11.87 -13.08
CA ASN A 14 2.26 -12.71 -12.43
C ASN A 14 3.64 -12.22 -12.87
N LYS A 15 4.57 -12.14 -11.91
CA LYS A 15 5.99 -11.96 -12.23
C LYS A 15 6.49 -13.20 -12.99
N THR A 16 7.63 -13.10 -13.66
CA THR A 16 8.33 -14.21 -14.33
C THR A 16 8.56 -15.44 -13.44
N ASP A 17 8.48 -15.25 -12.11
CA ASP A 17 8.61 -16.28 -11.07
C ASP A 17 7.24 -16.83 -10.58
N ASN A 18 6.16 -16.71 -11.37
CA ASN A 18 4.78 -17.10 -11.02
C ASN A 18 4.22 -16.52 -9.71
N LYS A 19 4.91 -15.56 -9.09
CA LYS A 19 4.46 -14.84 -7.90
C LYS A 19 3.52 -13.72 -8.31
N LYS A 20 2.44 -13.54 -7.55
CA LYS A 20 1.52 -12.40 -7.70
C LYS A 20 2.31 -11.10 -7.64
N GLN A 21 2.20 -10.27 -8.68
CA GLN A 21 2.93 -9.02 -8.75
C GLN A 21 2.11 -7.89 -8.10
N THR A 22 2.63 -7.35 -7.00
CA THR A 22 2.06 -6.15 -6.37
C THR A 22 2.18 -4.95 -7.30
N ALA A 23 1.20 -4.03 -7.26
CA ALA A 23 1.23 -2.77 -8.02
C ALA A 23 2.57 -2.04 -7.88
N ALA A 24 3.07 -1.93 -6.65
CA ALA A 24 4.36 -1.31 -6.37
C ALA A 24 5.54 -2.01 -7.07
N GLY A 25 5.54 -3.33 -7.11
CA GLY A 25 6.60 -4.11 -7.76
C GLY A 25 6.57 -3.97 -9.28
N PHE A 26 5.38 -3.90 -9.88
CA PHE A 26 5.19 -3.64 -11.30
C PHE A 26 5.69 -2.25 -11.70
N TYR A 27 5.24 -1.20 -10.99
CA TYR A 27 5.64 0.16 -11.31
C TYR A 27 7.13 0.42 -11.04
N LYS A 28 7.71 -0.20 -10.00
CA LYS A 28 9.15 -0.13 -9.75
C LYS A 28 9.95 -0.70 -10.93
N SER A 29 9.60 -1.87 -11.43
CA SER A 29 10.27 -2.48 -12.58
C SER A 29 10.16 -1.61 -13.83
N ARG A 30 9.02 -0.94 -14.03
CA ARG A 30 8.79 -0.06 -15.18
C ARG A 30 9.52 1.28 -15.10
N LEU A 31 9.89 1.69 -13.88
CA LEU A 31 10.72 2.87 -13.60
C LEU A 31 12.22 2.52 -13.53
N GLN A 32 12.60 1.25 -13.55
CA GLN A 32 14.01 0.88 -13.64
C GLN A 32 14.52 1.23 -15.03
N ILE A 33 15.68 1.90 -15.07
CA ILE A 33 16.37 2.23 -16.31
C ILE A 33 17.07 0.96 -16.77
N HIS A 34 16.57 0.37 -17.84
CA HIS A 34 17.24 -0.73 -18.54
C HIS A 34 17.99 -0.13 -19.73
N HIS A 35 19.28 -0.45 -19.84
CA HIS A 35 20.18 0.16 -20.83
C HIS A 35 19.81 -0.21 -22.29
N GLU A 36 18.99 -1.24 -22.47
CA GLU A 36 18.54 -1.78 -23.76
C GLU A 36 17.11 -1.35 -24.14
N ASP A 37 16.32 -0.81 -23.20
CA ASP A 37 14.92 -0.48 -23.44
C ASP A 37 14.68 1.02 -23.67
N PHE A 38 14.07 1.35 -24.82
CA PHE A 38 13.66 2.71 -25.13
C PHE A 38 12.41 3.10 -24.35
N ASN A 39 12.60 3.58 -23.12
CA ASN A 39 11.48 3.97 -22.27
C ASN A 39 11.09 5.43 -22.49
N ILE A 40 10.02 5.63 -23.26
CA ILE A 40 9.46 6.94 -23.66
C ILE A 40 9.15 7.82 -22.43
N VAL A 41 8.83 7.20 -21.28
CA VAL A 41 8.56 7.89 -20.01
C VAL A 41 9.75 8.71 -19.54
N PHE A 42 10.99 8.29 -19.83
CA PHE A 42 12.22 9.00 -19.44
C PHE A 42 12.68 10.05 -20.46
N LYS A 43 12.07 10.08 -21.66
CA LYS A 43 12.47 11.01 -22.73
C LYS A 43 11.94 12.44 -22.51
N GLU A 44 10.79 12.56 -21.86
CA GLU A 44 10.15 13.85 -21.59
C GLU A 44 10.14 14.17 -20.09
N LYS A 45 10.87 15.22 -19.68
CA LYS A 45 11.02 15.63 -18.26
C LYS A 45 9.68 15.77 -17.51
N LYS A 46 8.67 16.37 -18.15
CA LYS A 46 7.36 16.62 -17.52
C LYS A 46 6.53 15.34 -17.41
N LEU A 47 6.58 14.49 -18.43
CA LEU A 47 5.84 13.24 -18.46
C LEU A 47 6.36 12.25 -17.42
N THR A 48 7.69 12.20 -17.21
CA THR A 48 8.29 11.36 -16.16
C THR A 48 7.75 11.72 -14.78
N GLN A 49 7.68 13.02 -14.48
CA GLN A 49 7.21 13.51 -13.18
C GLN A 49 5.73 13.21 -12.97
N GLN A 50 4.89 13.48 -13.98
CA GLN A 50 3.46 13.17 -13.90
C GLN A 50 3.21 11.67 -13.73
N TYR A 51 3.94 10.84 -14.48
CA TYR A 51 3.84 9.39 -14.39
C TYR A 51 4.28 8.86 -13.03
N ALA A 52 5.39 9.36 -12.48
CA ALA A 52 5.90 8.95 -11.17
C ALA A 52 4.91 9.28 -10.06
N VAL A 53 4.32 10.49 -10.08
CA VAL A 53 3.31 10.91 -9.09
C VAL A 53 2.05 10.06 -9.21
N ASP A 54 1.53 9.85 -10.42
CA ASP A 54 0.33 9.02 -10.65
C ASP A 54 0.53 7.57 -10.14
N GLN A 55 1.69 6.96 -10.42
CA GLN A 55 1.99 5.60 -9.94
C GLN A 55 2.13 5.56 -8.42
N TRP A 56 2.77 6.56 -7.82
CA TRP A 56 2.90 6.66 -6.38
C TRP A 56 1.53 6.76 -5.69
N VAL A 57 0.63 7.63 -6.19
CA VAL A 57 -0.73 7.77 -5.64
C VAL A 57 -1.50 6.45 -5.70
N LYS A 58 -1.40 5.70 -6.80
CA LYS A 58 -2.05 4.38 -6.94
C LYS A 58 -1.54 3.36 -5.93
N VAL A 59 -0.22 3.31 -5.72
CA VAL A 59 0.40 2.42 -4.73
C VAL A 59 -0.02 2.81 -3.32
N GLU A 60 0.00 4.10 -3.01
CA GLU A 60 -0.34 4.62 -1.69
C GLU A 60 -1.82 4.43 -1.36
N ALA A 61 -2.71 4.62 -2.33
CA ALA A 61 -4.13 4.30 -2.18
C ALA A 61 -4.32 2.82 -1.78
N GLY A 62 -3.64 1.89 -2.46
CA GLY A 62 -3.69 0.47 -2.11
C GLY A 62 -3.15 0.16 -0.70
N ARG A 63 -2.11 0.89 -0.25
CA ARG A 63 -1.58 0.77 1.12
C ARG A 63 -2.57 1.29 2.15
N LEU A 64 -3.16 2.47 1.92
CA LEU A 64 -4.17 3.06 2.80
C LEU A 64 -5.41 2.15 2.91
N ASP A 65 -5.84 1.52 1.82
CA ASP A 65 -6.96 0.58 1.84
C ASP A 65 -6.62 -0.72 2.58
N CYS A 66 -5.37 -1.17 2.52
CA CYS A 66 -4.89 -2.26 3.36
C CYS A 66 -4.99 -1.87 4.85
N VAL A 67 -4.50 -0.70 5.23
CA VAL A 67 -4.57 -0.20 6.61
C VAL A 67 -6.03 -0.03 7.06
N ARG A 68 -6.90 0.60 6.26
CA ARG A 68 -8.33 0.77 6.56
C ARG A 68 -9.03 -0.56 6.82
N ARG A 69 -8.74 -1.60 6.03
CA ARG A 69 -9.31 -2.94 6.24
C ARG A 69 -8.79 -3.61 7.50
N ASN A 70 -7.50 -3.44 7.80
CA ASN A 70 -6.86 -4.06 8.98
C ASN A 70 -7.15 -3.31 10.29
N ILE A 71 -7.55 -2.03 10.26
CA ILE A 71 -7.92 -1.26 11.46
C ILE A 71 -9.02 -1.96 12.28
N LYS A 72 -9.98 -2.65 11.64
CA LYS A 72 -11.03 -3.38 12.37
C LYS A 72 -10.46 -4.56 13.16
N THR A 73 -9.55 -5.32 12.56
CA THR A 73 -8.88 -6.47 13.19
C THR A 73 -7.92 -6.03 14.28
N LEU A 74 -7.10 -5.00 14.02
CA LEU A 74 -6.18 -4.41 15.00
C LEU A 74 -6.94 -3.83 16.22
N ARG A 75 -8.15 -3.30 16.02
CA ARG A 75 -9.02 -2.87 17.12
C ARG A 75 -9.47 -4.06 17.96
N ALA A 76 -9.95 -5.13 17.34
CA ALA A 76 -10.38 -6.33 18.04
C ALA A 76 -9.23 -6.95 18.85
N GLU A 77 -8.05 -7.08 18.26
CA GLU A 77 -6.83 -7.58 18.90
C GLU A 77 -6.41 -6.71 20.09
N LYS A 78 -6.46 -5.37 19.96
CA LYS A 78 -6.16 -4.44 21.06
C LYS A 78 -7.15 -4.55 22.23
N TYR A 79 -8.43 -4.80 21.95
CA TYR A 79 -9.42 -5.03 23.01
C TYR A 79 -9.21 -6.39 23.68
N GLN A 80 -8.90 -7.43 22.90
CA GLN A 80 -8.64 -8.77 23.41
C GLN A 80 -7.40 -8.80 24.31
N GLY A 81 -6.28 -8.21 23.89
CA GLY A 81 -5.06 -8.16 24.71
C GLY A 81 -5.25 -7.40 26.04
N ARG A 82 -6.17 -6.43 26.10
CA ARG A 82 -6.53 -5.77 27.37
C ARG A 82 -7.38 -6.67 28.25
N MET A 83 -8.37 -7.37 27.69
CA MET A 83 -9.18 -8.33 28.44
C MET A 83 -8.30 -9.45 29.01
N ASP A 84 -7.35 -9.93 28.22
CA ASP A 84 -6.38 -10.95 28.63
C ASP A 84 -5.48 -10.45 29.76
N ALA A 85 -4.99 -9.21 29.70
CA ALA A 85 -4.19 -8.58 30.77
C ALA A 85 -4.99 -8.38 32.07
N VAL A 86 -6.27 -8.01 31.97
CA VAL A 86 -7.17 -7.89 33.12
C VAL A 86 -7.44 -9.27 33.75
N GLN A 87 -7.59 -10.31 32.92
CA GLN A 87 -7.78 -11.68 33.39
C GLN A 87 -6.50 -12.28 34.00
N ALA A 88 -5.33 -11.78 33.62
CA ALA A 88 -4.04 -12.14 34.20
C ALA A 88 -3.75 -11.48 35.58
N GLY A 89 -4.66 -10.64 36.09
CA GLY A 89 -4.61 -10.14 37.47
C GLY A 89 -3.72 -8.91 37.72
N ASP A 90 -3.19 -8.27 36.68
CA ASP A 90 -2.38 -7.06 36.80
C ASP A 90 -3.26 -5.79 36.73
N VAL A 91 -4.04 -5.57 37.79
CA VAL A 91 -5.15 -4.59 37.80
C VAL A 91 -4.75 -3.23 38.40
N ASN A 92 -3.49 -3.03 38.79
CA ASN A 92 -3.09 -1.86 39.60
C ASN A 92 -2.61 -0.63 38.82
N ASP A 93 -2.47 -0.69 37.49
CA ASP A 93 -2.05 0.47 36.68
C ASP A 93 -2.94 0.72 35.45
N VAL A 94 -4.23 0.44 35.57
CA VAL A 94 -5.18 0.67 34.47
C VAL A 94 -5.65 2.13 34.47
N GLY A 95 -4.79 3.03 34.02
CA GLY A 95 -5.18 4.39 33.63
C GLY A 95 -6.31 4.34 32.58
N VAL A 96 -7.46 4.95 32.90
CA VAL A 96 -8.66 4.89 32.05
C VAL A 96 -8.74 6.09 31.07
N LYS A 97 -8.76 5.74 29.77
CA LYS A 97 -9.46 6.34 28.59
C LYS A 97 -9.20 7.79 28.18
N VAL A 98 -9.02 8.01 26.86
CA VAL A 98 -10.09 8.43 25.91
C VAL A 98 -9.79 7.87 24.52
N ILE A 99 -10.82 7.32 23.84
CA ILE A 99 -10.82 7.14 22.38
C ILE A 99 -11.68 8.26 21.81
N LEU A 100 -11.11 9.12 20.97
CA LEU A 100 -11.88 10.05 20.14
C LEU A 100 -11.98 9.49 18.71
N PRO A 101 -13.21 9.26 18.20
CA PRO A 101 -13.46 9.24 16.77
C PRO A 101 -13.88 10.64 16.33
N SER A 102 -13.07 11.30 15.49
CA SER A 102 -13.44 12.44 14.62
C SER A 102 -12.21 12.65 13.74
N THR A 103 -12.24 12.48 12.42
CA THR A 103 -13.12 13.16 11.47
C THR A 103 -13.08 12.44 10.11
N ILE A 104 -14.22 12.46 9.40
CA ILE A 104 -14.53 12.25 7.95
C ILE A 104 -13.95 11.01 7.26
#